data_AF-A0A923QJ91-F1
#
_entry.id   AF-A0A923QJ91-F1
#
_cell.length_a   1.000
_cell.length_b   1.000
_cell.length_c   1.000
_cell.angle_alpha   90.00
_cell.angle_beta   90.00
_cell.angle_gamma   90.00
#
_symmetry.space_group_name_H-M   'P 1'
#
loop_
_entity.id
_entity.type
_entity.pdbx_description
1 polymer ?
#
loop_
_entity_poly.entity_id
_entity_poly.type
_entity_poly.pdbx_seq_one_letter_code
_entity_poly.pdbx_strand_id
1 'polypeptide(L)'
;MVSEVVAARLADGTPSLFFALKNGHADAVAAFMEGLKDLDLSRQQIAEIVAAKIPSGTPGLFFAMRDGHAAAVAAFMKGLAPLCLGIQQIADIAAARNCNGTPGLRSALTLGHAAVVTAFVDGLQGLELSARQLADIAAAKGASGHNSLYRAYKNGHADAAKAFSDGLTRLQQHGLITATQMARIVASAERLEPAPHPAAMMEASRHVLRKEPPRQRQQWHAASHSSPAFLALCGVALFAGIVRQLLDVGPQFEPVMDGPTPVAFHLPTNIIDAVAPEEVPWQPAVLNVSWGQCPADEDFGPDPAAALDASTEVLPDDGQKLPSALSSMAGPSGFAPNPQQIADLMAGKGFDGKPGLFASMMNGQAGEVTAFIEGLKSLGLSLQQRADVVEARNEQGTPILYFALVSGGADAVAAFMAGLKGLGPNPQQIAAVVAAKDAGGAPALCLALYQGQTAAVTAFMTGLKGLGLHPQQMADIVAARDSEGVAGVYLALQQGYPAVVTAFMEGLRGLGLSAAQIADIV
;
A
#
# COMPACT_ATOMS: atom_id res chain seq x y z
N MET A 1 9.30 -32.66 -2.39
CA MET A 1 9.13 -31.45 -3.23
C MET A 1 8.54 -30.38 -2.33
N VAL A 2 9.33 -29.37 -1.97
CA VAL A 2 8.82 -28.19 -1.27
C VAL A 2 8.07 -27.40 -2.33
N SER A 3 6.74 -27.33 -2.24
CA SER A 3 5.92 -26.53 -3.14
C SER A 3 6.40 -25.08 -3.04
N GLU A 4 6.94 -24.55 -4.13
CA GLU A 4 7.28 -23.14 -4.25
C GLU A 4 5.98 -22.36 -4.03
N VAL A 5 5.94 -21.59 -2.95
CA VAL A 5 4.80 -20.74 -2.61
C VAL A 5 4.87 -19.54 -3.55
N VAL A 6 4.05 -19.55 -4.59
CA VAL A 6 4.08 -18.51 -5.62
C VAL A 6 3.10 -17.41 -5.23
N ALA A 7 3.48 -16.54 -4.29
CA ALA A 7 2.79 -15.27 -4.04
C ALA A 7 2.35 -14.61 -5.37
N ALA A 8 1.26 -13.85 -5.38
CA ALA A 8 0.76 -13.17 -6.57
C ALA A 8 1.90 -12.38 -7.24
N ARG A 9 2.44 -12.96 -8.31
CA ARG A 9 3.61 -12.48 -9.02
C ARG A 9 3.28 -12.32 -10.49
N LEU A 10 3.96 -11.37 -11.13
CA LEU A 10 4.05 -11.35 -12.58
C LEU A 10 4.80 -12.58 -13.11
N ALA A 11 4.73 -12.81 -14.42
CA ALA A 11 5.50 -13.85 -15.09
C ALA A 11 7.02 -13.73 -14.87
N ASP A 12 7.52 -12.52 -14.61
CA ASP A 12 8.94 -12.30 -14.27
C ASP A 12 9.29 -12.64 -12.83
N GLY A 13 8.31 -12.96 -11.97
CA GLY A 13 8.49 -13.25 -10.55
C GLY A 13 8.34 -12.05 -9.61
N THR A 14 7.96 -10.87 -10.11
CA THR A 14 7.77 -9.66 -9.29
C THR A 14 6.49 -9.73 -8.46
N PRO A 15 6.53 -9.65 -7.11
CA PRO A 15 5.36 -9.72 -6.24
C PRO A 15 4.44 -8.50 -6.31
N SER A 16 3.16 -8.68 -5.97
CA SER A 16 2.14 -7.62 -5.90
C SER A 16 2.49 -6.47 -4.94
N LEU A 17 2.85 -6.81 -3.69
CA LEU A 17 3.21 -5.85 -2.64
C LEU A 17 4.40 -4.96 -3.02
N PHE A 18 5.27 -5.42 -3.92
CA PHE A 18 6.37 -4.61 -4.45
C PHE A 18 5.86 -3.33 -5.12
N PHE A 19 4.82 -3.42 -5.96
CA PHE A 19 4.30 -2.27 -6.70
C PHE A 19 3.57 -1.28 -5.79
N ALA A 20 2.79 -1.76 -4.83
CA ALA A 20 2.15 -0.89 -3.84
C ALA A 20 3.20 -0.07 -3.05
N LEU A 21 4.33 -0.69 -2.69
CA LEU A 21 5.45 0.00 -2.04
C LEU A 21 6.18 0.96 -2.99
N LYS A 22 6.54 0.48 -4.18
CA LYS A 22 7.28 1.26 -5.18
C LYS A 22 6.49 2.50 -5.65
N ASN A 23 5.17 2.42 -5.73
CA ASN A 23 4.31 3.53 -6.16
C ASN A 23 3.80 4.37 -4.98
N GLY A 24 4.10 3.99 -3.73
CA GLY A 24 3.75 4.75 -2.55
C GLY A 24 2.29 4.66 -2.10
N HIS A 25 1.57 3.59 -2.48
CA HIS A 25 0.17 3.36 -2.11
C HIS A 25 0.03 2.90 -0.65
N ALA A 26 0.20 3.83 0.29
CA ALA A 26 0.26 3.56 1.72
C ALA A 26 -0.97 2.82 2.27
N ASP A 27 -2.17 3.23 1.87
CA ASP A 27 -3.40 2.61 2.35
C ASP A 27 -3.56 1.19 1.83
N ALA A 28 -3.16 0.93 0.58
CA ALA A 28 -3.19 -0.42 -0.01
C ALA A 28 -2.17 -1.35 0.66
N VAL A 29 -0.98 -0.84 0.98
CA VAL A 29 0.02 -1.55 1.80
C VAL A 29 -0.56 -1.88 3.18
N ALA A 30 -1.20 -0.92 3.84
CA ALA A 30 -1.82 -1.14 5.16
C ALA A 30 -2.93 -2.20 5.10
N ALA A 31 -3.83 -2.10 4.13
CA ALA A 31 -4.92 -3.05 3.91
C ALA A 31 -4.40 -4.48 3.68
N PHE A 32 -3.35 -4.63 2.86
CA PHE A 32 -2.75 -5.93 2.58
C PHE A 32 -2.07 -6.53 3.81
N MET A 33 -1.25 -5.74 4.51
CA MET A 33 -0.55 -6.18 5.73
C MET A 33 -1.53 -6.54 6.85
N GLU A 34 -2.66 -5.82 6.97
CA GLU A 34 -3.75 -6.17 7.89
C GLU A 34 -4.41 -7.49 7.50
N GLY A 35 -4.71 -7.65 6.21
CA GLY A 35 -5.34 -8.85 5.66
C GLY A 35 -4.58 -10.14 5.98
N LEU A 36 -3.24 -10.10 5.91
CA LEU A 36 -2.36 -11.25 6.14
C LEU A 36 -2.45 -11.85 7.56
N LYS A 37 -2.84 -11.07 8.57
CA LYS A 37 -2.84 -11.52 9.98
C LYS A 37 -3.80 -12.67 10.26
N ASP A 38 -4.94 -12.64 9.58
CA ASP A 38 -6.05 -13.55 9.84
C ASP A 38 -6.16 -14.64 8.76
N LEU A 39 -5.17 -14.75 7.88
CA LEU A 39 -5.05 -15.83 6.93
C LEU A 39 -4.27 -16.99 7.55
N ASP A 40 -4.68 -18.22 7.26
CA ASP A 40 -4.04 -19.45 7.76
C ASP A 40 -2.73 -19.72 6.99
N LEU A 41 -1.75 -18.83 7.16
CA LEU A 41 -0.44 -18.88 6.52
C LEU A 41 0.63 -19.22 7.55
N SER A 42 1.59 -20.05 7.15
CA SER A 42 2.76 -20.28 8.00
C SER A 42 3.62 -19.01 8.09
N ARG A 43 4.35 -18.87 9.19
CA ARG A 43 5.32 -17.78 9.38
C ARG A 43 6.28 -17.62 8.21
N GLN A 44 6.72 -18.73 7.61
CA GLN A 44 7.64 -18.70 6.47
C GLN A 44 6.97 -18.12 5.22
N GLN A 45 5.73 -18.49 4.93
CA GLN A 45 4.95 -17.95 3.82
C GLN A 45 4.71 -16.45 3.98
N ILE A 46 4.33 -16.01 5.19
CA ILE A 46 4.17 -14.57 5.49
C ILE A 46 5.48 -13.83 5.26
N ALA A 47 6.61 -14.36 5.73
CA ALA A 47 7.92 -13.74 5.53
C ALA A 47 8.30 -13.64 4.05
N GLU A 48 7.97 -14.64 3.24
CA GLU A 48 8.22 -14.65 1.79
C GLU A 48 7.35 -13.64 1.04
N ILE A 49 6.06 -13.55 1.36
CA ILE A 49 5.12 -12.58 0.80
C ILE A 49 5.57 -11.16 1.13
N VAL A 50 5.83 -10.88 2.41
CA VAL A 50 6.14 -9.54 2.91
C VAL A 50 7.56 -9.09 2.53
N ALA A 51 8.49 -10.01 2.28
CA ALA A 51 9.80 -9.65 1.74
C ALA A 51 9.68 -8.89 0.41
N ALA A 52 8.64 -9.17 -0.39
CA ALA A 52 8.29 -8.44 -1.62
C ALA A 52 9.50 -8.18 -2.53
N LYS A 53 10.34 -9.19 -2.71
CA LYS A 53 11.59 -9.12 -3.49
C LYS A 53 11.31 -9.39 -4.96
N ILE A 54 11.79 -8.51 -5.82
CA ILE A 54 11.91 -8.80 -7.26
C ILE A 54 13.00 -9.85 -7.50
N PRO A 55 13.08 -10.47 -8.70
CA PRO A 55 14.07 -11.53 -8.99
C PRO A 55 15.53 -11.15 -8.72
N SER A 56 15.87 -9.87 -8.81
CA SER A 56 17.22 -9.38 -8.43
C SER A 56 17.50 -9.43 -6.93
N GLY A 57 16.51 -9.79 -6.10
CA GLY A 57 16.58 -9.82 -4.65
C GLY A 57 16.28 -8.49 -3.96
N THR A 58 15.96 -7.43 -4.72
CA THR A 58 15.67 -6.10 -4.16
C THR A 58 14.21 -6.01 -3.66
N PRO A 59 13.95 -5.63 -2.40
CA PRO A 59 12.59 -5.56 -1.87
C PRO A 59 11.87 -4.26 -2.25
N GLY A 60 10.53 -4.29 -2.32
CA GLY A 60 9.71 -3.09 -2.56
C GLY A 60 9.95 -1.98 -1.54
N LEU A 61 10.23 -2.34 -0.28
CA LEU A 61 10.54 -1.38 0.79
C LEU A 61 11.81 -0.56 0.48
N PHE A 62 12.79 -1.12 -0.25
CA PHE A 62 13.95 -0.36 -0.72
C PHE A 62 13.54 0.75 -1.69
N PHE A 63 12.64 0.43 -2.63
CA PHE A 63 12.14 1.39 -3.62
C PHE A 63 11.29 2.48 -2.96
N ALA A 64 10.39 2.12 -2.04
CA ALA A 64 9.61 3.09 -1.27
C ALA A 64 10.52 4.10 -0.53
N MET A 65 11.63 3.61 0.06
CA MET A 65 12.60 4.48 0.73
C MET A 65 13.42 5.35 -0.22
N ARG A 66 13.84 4.78 -1.36
CA ARG A 66 14.63 5.49 -2.37
C ARG A 66 13.80 6.56 -3.07
N ASP A 67 12.51 6.31 -3.31
CA ASP A 67 11.64 7.18 -4.11
C ASP A 67 10.83 8.17 -3.24
N GLY A 68 11.05 8.17 -1.91
CA GLY A 68 10.52 9.20 -1.02
C GLY A 68 9.12 8.93 -0.43
N HIS A 69 8.61 7.70 -0.53
CA HIS A 69 7.24 7.34 -0.14
C HIS A 69 7.10 7.08 1.37
N ALA A 70 7.21 8.15 2.19
CA ALA A 70 7.20 8.07 3.65
C ALA A 70 5.95 7.39 4.24
N ALA A 71 4.76 7.67 3.71
CA ALA A 71 3.52 7.07 4.19
C ALA A 71 3.47 5.56 3.96
N ALA A 72 3.94 5.08 2.80
CA ALA A 72 4.01 3.65 2.50
C ALA A 72 5.05 2.93 3.36
N VAL A 73 6.19 3.56 3.63
CA VAL A 73 7.19 3.04 4.58
C VAL A 73 6.60 2.93 5.98
N ALA A 74 5.89 3.96 6.46
CA ALA A 74 5.24 3.94 7.77
C ALA A 74 4.19 2.81 7.87
N ALA A 75 3.33 2.69 6.86
CA ALA A 75 2.30 1.63 6.79
C ALA A 75 2.93 0.23 6.82
N PHE A 76 3.97 0.01 6.01
CA PHE A 76 4.67 -1.27 5.97
C PHE A 76 5.32 -1.62 7.31
N MET A 77 6.08 -0.69 7.90
CA MET A 77 6.78 -0.93 9.17
C MET A 77 5.79 -1.19 10.31
N LYS A 78 4.69 -0.44 10.38
CA LYS A 78 3.60 -0.67 11.34
C LYS A 78 2.95 -2.04 11.15
N GLY A 79 2.77 -2.47 9.89
CA GLY A 79 2.17 -3.75 9.54
C GLY A 79 3.02 -4.97 9.91
N LEU A 80 4.35 -4.83 10.07
CA LEU A 80 5.24 -5.95 10.40
C LEU A 80 5.06 -6.49 11.83
N ALA A 81 4.89 -5.60 12.81
CA ALA A 81 4.79 -5.97 14.23
C ALA A 81 3.72 -7.06 14.53
N PRO A 82 2.48 -6.95 14.01
CA PRO A 82 1.43 -7.93 14.29
C PRO A 82 1.56 -9.27 13.53
N LEU A 83 2.52 -9.46 12.63
CA LEU A 83 2.60 -10.66 11.78
C LEU A 83 3.30 -11.87 12.43
N CYS A 84 3.60 -11.81 13.73
CA CYS A 84 4.17 -12.92 14.51
C CYS A 84 5.44 -13.55 13.88
N LEU A 85 6.21 -12.77 13.13
CA LEU A 85 7.44 -13.17 12.46
C LEU A 85 8.57 -13.38 13.46
N GLY A 86 9.55 -14.21 13.10
CA GLY A 86 10.76 -14.36 13.91
C GLY A 86 11.60 -13.08 13.86
N ILE A 87 12.25 -12.72 14.97
CA ILE A 87 13.05 -11.49 15.08
C ILE A 87 14.11 -11.38 13.97
N GLN A 88 14.72 -12.50 13.54
CA GLN A 88 15.67 -12.49 12.41
C GLN A 88 14.98 -12.19 11.07
N GLN A 89 13.80 -12.75 10.81
CA GLN A 89 13.04 -12.47 9.59
C GLN A 89 12.63 -10.99 9.55
N ILE A 90 12.17 -10.44 10.67
CA ILE A 90 11.84 -9.01 10.79
C ILE A 90 13.08 -8.16 10.51
N ALA A 91 14.22 -8.49 11.10
CA ALA A 91 15.47 -7.76 10.89
C ALA A 91 15.91 -7.80 9.42
N ASP A 92 15.80 -8.94 8.76
CA ASP A 92 16.17 -9.12 7.35
C ASP A 92 15.24 -8.35 6.40
N ILE A 93 13.93 -8.35 6.68
CA ILE A 93 12.93 -7.58 5.92
C ILE A 93 13.17 -6.08 6.12
N ALA A 94 13.30 -5.62 7.38
CA ALA A 94 13.50 -4.22 7.71
C ALA A 94 14.84 -3.67 7.19
N ALA A 95 15.88 -4.50 7.07
CA ALA A 95 17.16 -4.08 6.48
C ALA A 95 17.02 -3.60 5.03
N ALA A 96 15.99 -4.08 4.31
CA ALA A 96 15.59 -3.62 2.98
C ALA A 96 16.77 -3.45 2.01
N ARG A 97 17.62 -4.48 1.90
CA ARG A 97 18.86 -4.42 1.09
C ARG A 97 18.57 -4.71 -0.37
N ASN A 98 19.13 -3.92 -1.28
CA ASN A 98 19.13 -4.25 -2.70
C ASN A 98 20.12 -5.38 -3.04
N CYS A 99 20.18 -5.78 -4.30
CA CYS A 99 21.10 -6.81 -4.83
C CYS A 99 22.58 -6.56 -4.50
N ASN A 100 22.98 -5.30 -4.29
CA ASN A 100 24.35 -4.90 -3.92
C ASN A 100 24.55 -4.83 -2.39
N GLY A 101 23.60 -5.34 -1.60
CA GLY A 101 23.62 -5.28 -0.14
C GLY A 101 23.39 -3.88 0.45
N THR A 102 23.02 -2.89 -0.37
CA THR A 102 22.81 -1.49 0.05
C THR A 102 21.43 -1.33 0.71
N PRO A 103 21.34 -0.89 1.98
CA PRO A 103 20.06 -0.71 2.68
C PRO A 103 19.22 0.45 2.11
N GLY A 104 17.89 0.31 2.14
CA GLY A 104 16.95 1.37 1.73
C GLY A 104 17.13 2.67 2.52
N LEU A 105 17.38 2.58 3.84
CA LEU A 105 17.62 3.75 4.70
C LEU A 105 18.82 4.59 4.22
N ARG A 106 19.83 3.93 3.63
CA ARG A 106 20.97 4.65 3.02
C ARG A 106 20.54 5.47 1.82
N SER A 107 19.68 4.92 0.98
CA SER A 107 19.14 5.63 -0.19
C SER A 107 18.34 6.85 0.25
N ALA A 108 17.44 6.69 1.23
CA ALA A 108 16.65 7.79 1.79
C ALA A 108 17.52 8.93 2.34
N LEU A 109 18.58 8.60 3.09
CA LEU A 109 19.54 9.59 3.61
C LEU A 109 20.38 10.25 2.51
N THR A 110 20.80 9.48 1.51
CA THR A 110 21.59 9.98 0.38
C THR A 110 20.79 10.95 -0.50
N LEU A 111 19.48 10.72 -0.63
CA LEU A 111 18.58 11.51 -1.47
C LEU A 111 17.83 12.60 -0.68
N GLY A 112 18.04 12.67 0.64
CA GLY A 112 17.48 13.73 1.49
C GLY A 112 16.01 13.57 1.87
N HIS A 113 15.46 12.35 1.82
CA HIS A 113 14.06 12.08 2.17
C HIS A 113 13.84 12.05 3.68
N ALA A 114 13.83 13.22 4.32
CA ALA A 114 13.71 13.36 5.78
C ALA A 114 12.46 12.66 6.35
N ALA A 115 11.30 12.81 5.70
CA ALA A 115 10.06 12.16 6.12
C ALA A 115 10.14 10.62 6.10
N VAL A 116 10.82 10.05 5.09
CA VAL A 116 11.07 8.59 5.01
C VAL A 116 11.96 8.14 6.17
N VAL A 117 13.02 8.89 6.45
CA VAL A 117 13.94 8.58 7.55
C VAL A 117 13.19 8.57 8.88
N THR A 118 12.35 9.57 9.15
CA THR A 118 11.49 9.61 10.34
C THR A 118 10.56 8.40 10.39
N ALA A 119 9.79 8.16 9.33
CA ALA A 119 8.84 7.05 9.25
C ALA A 119 9.52 5.68 9.50
N PHE A 120 10.70 5.46 8.91
CA PHE A 120 11.43 4.22 9.07
C PHE A 120 11.98 4.03 10.49
N VAL A 121 12.65 5.06 11.05
CA VAL A 121 13.27 4.96 12.37
C VAL A 121 12.23 4.88 13.49
N ASP A 122 11.11 5.58 13.35
CA ASP A 122 9.99 5.44 14.29
C ASP A 122 9.34 4.06 14.17
N GLY A 123 9.20 3.52 12.94
CA GLY A 123 8.71 2.17 12.71
C GLY A 123 9.56 1.08 13.38
N LEU A 124 10.88 1.25 13.46
CA LEU A 124 11.76 0.31 14.16
C LEU A 124 11.45 0.15 15.66
N GLN A 125 10.85 1.16 16.29
CA GLN A 125 10.50 1.11 17.73
C GLN A 125 9.48 0.01 18.02
N GLY A 126 8.59 -0.29 17.07
CA GLY A 126 7.52 -1.28 17.24
C GLY A 126 7.92 -2.72 16.92
N LEU A 127 9.17 -2.99 16.52
CA LEU A 127 9.58 -4.30 15.98
C LEU A 127 10.27 -5.24 16.99
N GLU A 128 10.35 -4.84 18.27
CA GLU A 128 10.96 -5.62 19.37
C GLU A 128 12.34 -6.22 19.04
N LEU A 129 13.08 -5.57 18.14
CA LEU A 129 14.40 -6.01 17.70
C LEU A 129 15.42 -5.82 18.82
N SER A 130 16.42 -6.71 18.86
CA SER A 130 17.52 -6.53 19.80
C SER A 130 18.28 -5.22 19.52
N ALA A 131 18.85 -4.61 20.57
CA ALA A 131 19.64 -3.38 20.43
C ALA A 131 20.77 -3.50 19.39
N ARG A 132 21.32 -4.70 19.22
CA ARG A 132 22.33 -4.99 18.19
C ARG A 132 21.72 -4.94 16.79
N GLN A 133 20.60 -5.60 16.55
CA GLN A 133 19.93 -5.60 15.25
C GLN A 133 19.45 -4.20 14.86
N LEU A 134 18.88 -3.46 15.81
CA LEU A 134 18.51 -2.06 15.61
C LEU A 134 19.73 -1.22 15.21
N ALA A 135 20.84 -1.38 15.93
CA ALA A 135 22.07 -0.66 15.61
C ALA A 135 22.63 -1.05 14.24
N ASP A 136 22.56 -2.33 13.86
CA ASP A 136 23.04 -2.82 12.57
C ASP A 136 22.18 -2.32 11.40
N ILE A 137 20.85 -2.30 11.55
CA ILE A 137 19.90 -1.74 10.58
C ILE A 137 20.08 -0.23 10.47
N ALA A 138 20.09 0.48 11.61
CA ALA A 138 20.23 1.94 11.67
C ALA A 138 21.59 2.42 11.13
N ALA A 139 22.67 1.65 11.35
CA ALA A 139 23.98 1.97 10.77
C ALA A 139 23.93 2.03 9.23
N ALA A 140 22.99 1.30 8.61
CA ALA A 140 22.70 1.32 7.17
C ALA A 140 23.96 1.23 6.29
N LYS A 141 24.94 0.42 6.72
CA LYS A 141 26.23 0.30 6.05
C LYS A 141 26.04 -0.34 4.67
N GLY A 142 26.58 0.32 3.65
CA GLY A 142 26.75 -0.27 2.31
C GLY A 142 28.06 -1.05 2.21
N ALA A 143 28.34 -1.63 1.04
CA ALA A 143 29.56 -2.41 0.78
C ALA A 143 30.87 -1.63 1.03
N SER A 144 30.84 -0.30 0.92
CA SER A 144 31.99 0.57 1.22
C SER A 144 32.25 0.78 2.71
N GLY A 145 31.47 0.19 3.61
CA GLY A 145 31.60 0.36 5.07
C GLY A 145 31.17 1.73 5.62
N HIS A 146 30.96 2.72 4.75
CA HIS A 146 30.53 4.07 5.13
C HIS A 146 29.10 4.05 5.67
N ASN A 147 28.85 4.76 6.76
CA ASN A 147 27.48 4.95 7.25
C ASN A 147 26.70 5.92 6.37
N SER A 148 25.38 5.92 6.54
CA SER A 148 24.46 6.71 5.72
C SER A 148 24.37 8.18 6.13
N LEU A 149 24.70 8.48 7.40
CA LEU A 149 24.66 9.83 7.95
C LEU A 149 25.75 10.74 7.32
N TYR A 150 26.95 10.21 7.09
CA TYR A 150 28.01 10.92 6.35
C TYR A 150 27.53 11.37 4.97
N ARG A 151 26.80 10.51 4.24
CA ARG A 151 26.30 10.85 2.89
C ARG A 151 25.25 11.95 2.93
N ALA A 152 24.36 11.95 3.92
CA ALA A 152 23.39 13.02 4.10
C ALA A 152 24.11 14.37 4.28
N TYR A 153 25.16 14.43 5.11
CA TYR A 153 25.95 15.66 5.26
C TYR A 153 26.72 16.04 4.00
N LYS A 154 27.40 15.08 3.36
CA LYS A 154 28.17 15.32 2.13
C LYS A 154 27.30 15.90 1.02
N ASN A 155 26.04 15.45 0.93
CA ASN A 155 25.09 15.90 -0.08
C ASN A 155 24.28 17.13 0.35
N GLY A 156 24.53 17.70 1.53
CA GLY A 156 23.81 18.89 2.02
C GLY A 156 22.38 18.63 2.52
N HIS A 157 22.00 17.39 2.79
CA HIS A 157 20.67 17.01 3.27
C HIS A 157 20.53 17.13 4.79
N ALA A 158 20.61 18.37 5.30
CA ALA A 158 20.58 18.67 6.73
C ALA A 158 19.31 18.15 7.42
N ASP A 159 18.14 18.27 6.79
CA ASP A 159 16.87 17.80 7.37
C ASP A 159 16.82 16.29 7.54
N ALA A 160 17.34 15.52 6.57
CA ALA A 160 17.39 14.06 6.66
C ALA A 160 18.40 13.61 7.73
N ALA A 161 19.54 14.29 7.84
CA ALA A 161 20.52 14.03 8.89
C ALA A 161 19.98 14.37 10.30
N LYS A 162 19.21 15.45 10.41
CA LYS A 162 18.51 15.85 11.64
C LYS A 162 17.43 14.84 12.01
N ALA A 163 16.58 14.44 11.07
CA ALA A 163 15.56 13.42 11.26
C ALA A 163 16.16 12.10 11.77
N PHE A 164 17.29 11.67 11.19
CA PHE A 164 18.00 10.48 11.64
C PHE A 164 18.55 10.63 13.06
N SER A 165 19.21 11.75 13.36
CA SER A 165 19.77 12.02 14.69
C SER A 165 18.69 12.09 15.77
N ASP A 166 17.56 12.75 15.47
CA ASP A 166 16.39 12.82 16.33
C ASP A 166 15.79 11.42 16.55
N GLY A 167 15.71 10.60 15.51
CA GLY A 167 15.24 9.21 15.59
C GLY A 167 16.15 8.32 16.45
N LEU A 168 17.47 8.39 16.28
CA LEU A 168 18.43 7.68 17.14
C LEU A 168 18.30 8.11 18.61
N THR A 169 18.10 9.41 18.85
CA THR A 169 17.87 9.93 20.19
C THR A 169 16.62 9.32 20.81
N ARG A 170 15.51 9.21 20.05
CA ARG A 170 14.30 8.52 20.52
C ARG A 170 14.56 7.05 20.83
N LEU A 171 15.26 6.32 19.95
CA LEU A 171 15.63 4.93 20.20
C LEU A 171 16.45 4.77 21.50
N GLN A 172 17.39 5.68 21.76
CA GLN A 172 18.18 5.69 22.99
C GLN A 172 17.32 6.01 24.22
N GLN A 173 16.42 7.00 24.13
CA GLN A 173 15.53 7.39 25.23
C GLN A 173 14.57 6.27 25.64
N HIS A 174 14.12 5.46 24.68
CA HIS A 174 13.32 4.26 24.93
C HIS A 174 14.14 3.04 25.38
N GLY A 175 15.46 3.18 25.53
CA GLY A 175 16.36 2.09 25.94
C GLY A 175 16.57 1.01 24.88
N LEU A 176 16.14 1.25 23.63
CA LEU A 176 16.22 0.29 22.53
C LEU A 176 17.65 0.18 21.97
N ILE A 177 18.46 1.22 22.12
CA ILE A 177 19.89 1.21 21.84
C ILE A 177 20.65 1.86 22.99
N THR A 178 21.90 1.44 23.21
CA THR A 178 22.79 2.06 24.20
C THR A 178 23.46 3.32 23.66
N ALA A 179 23.88 4.23 24.56
CA ALA A 179 24.68 5.39 24.18
C ALA A 179 25.96 5.00 23.42
N THR A 180 26.58 3.87 23.77
CA THR A 180 27.74 3.34 23.05
C THR A 180 27.38 2.90 21.63
N GLN A 181 26.22 2.27 21.42
CA GLN A 181 25.76 1.89 20.08
C GLN A 181 25.41 3.13 19.25
N MET A 182 24.71 4.10 19.82
CA MET A 182 24.43 5.39 19.17
C MET A 182 25.73 6.10 18.79
N ALA A 183 26.69 6.20 19.70
CA ALA A 183 28.00 6.79 19.44
C ALA A 183 28.75 6.04 18.32
N ARG A 184 28.67 4.71 18.25
CA ARG A 184 29.29 3.94 17.14
C ARG A 184 28.60 4.20 15.80
N ILE A 185 27.28 4.33 15.79
CA ILE A 185 26.52 4.68 14.59
C ILE A 185 26.94 6.06 14.11
N VAL A 186 27.00 7.05 14.99
CA VAL A 186 27.36 8.45 14.66
C VAL A 186 28.85 8.57 14.30
N ALA A 187 29.78 8.07 15.12
CA ALA A 187 31.23 8.20 14.95
C ALA A 187 31.77 7.50 13.69
N SER A 188 31.03 6.52 13.15
CA SER A 188 31.36 5.95 11.83
C SER A 188 31.15 6.93 10.67
N ALA A 189 30.51 8.09 10.89
CA ALA A 189 30.44 9.20 9.93
C ALA A 189 31.69 10.11 9.95
N GLU A 190 32.41 10.18 11.07
CA GLU A 190 33.41 11.24 11.32
C GLU A 190 34.83 10.87 10.86
N ARG A 191 35.12 9.59 10.57
CA ARG A 191 36.48 9.10 10.27
C ARG A 191 36.93 9.26 8.82
N LEU A 192 36.19 9.95 7.95
CA LEU A 192 36.44 9.91 6.50
C LEU A 192 36.45 11.29 5.86
N GLU A 193 37.62 11.66 5.35
CA GLU A 193 37.89 12.84 4.54
C GLU A 193 37.48 12.65 3.05
N PRO A 194 37.19 13.73 2.31
CA PRO A 194 37.25 15.13 2.75
C PRO A 194 35.95 15.53 3.48
N ALA A 195 36.12 16.50 4.38
CA ALA A 195 35.10 16.98 5.30
C ALA A 195 33.77 17.30 4.58
N PRO A 196 32.62 16.87 5.13
CA PRO A 196 31.30 17.36 4.71
C PRO A 196 31.21 18.89 4.87
N HIS A 197 30.23 19.52 4.24
CA HIS A 197 30.03 20.98 4.33
C HIS A 197 30.03 21.44 5.81
N PRO A 198 30.96 22.31 6.24
CA PRO A 198 31.24 22.60 7.67
C PRO A 198 30.01 23.04 8.47
N ALA A 199 29.09 23.77 7.83
CA ALA A 199 27.85 24.23 8.45
C ALA A 199 26.92 23.09 8.87
N ALA A 200 26.77 22.06 8.04
CA ALA A 200 25.83 20.96 8.30
C ALA A 200 26.32 20.03 9.43
N MET A 201 27.63 19.80 9.50
CA MET A 201 28.24 19.07 10.63
C MET A 201 28.10 19.84 11.94
N MET A 202 28.41 21.15 11.93
CA MET A 202 28.35 21.96 13.13
C MET A 202 26.91 22.08 13.68
N GLU A 203 25.90 22.13 12.81
CA GLU A 203 24.49 22.13 13.19
C GLU A 203 24.06 20.81 13.86
N ALA A 204 24.43 19.66 13.29
CA ALA A 204 24.03 18.37 13.83
C ALA A 204 24.77 18.01 15.14
N SER A 205 26.08 18.28 15.22
CA SER A 205 26.83 18.11 16.47
C SER A 205 26.26 19.00 17.57
N ARG A 206 25.89 20.26 17.27
CA ARG A 206 25.21 21.15 18.23
C ARG A 206 23.84 20.61 18.64
N HIS A 207 23.06 20.06 17.70
CA HIS A 207 21.72 19.54 17.98
C HIS A 207 21.76 18.30 18.88
N VAL A 208 22.67 17.35 18.65
CA VAL A 208 22.89 16.18 19.50
C VAL A 208 23.38 16.60 20.89
N LEU A 209 24.38 17.49 20.98
CA LEU A 209 24.94 17.96 22.25
C LEU A 209 23.95 18.79 23.09
N ARG A 210 23.02 19.51 22.46
CA ARG A 210 21.99 20.32 23.16
C ARG A 210 20.92 19.47 23.84
N LYS A 211 20.63 18.28 23.31
CA LYS A 211 19.56 17.40 23.84
C LYS A 211 20.04 16.38 24.87
N GLU A 212 21.35 16.23 25.06
CA GLU A 212 21.94 15.23 25.97
C GLU A 212 22.21 15.78 27.40
N PRO A 213 21.77 15.07 28.46
CA PRO A 213 22.06 15.44 29.84
C PRO A 213 23.57 15.41 30.16
N PRO A 214 24.06 16.24 31.10
CA PRO A 214 25.49 16.44 31.36
C PRO A 214 26.30 15.17 31.64
N ARG A 215 25.68 14.17 32.28
CA ARG A 215 26.32 12.87 32.60
C ARG A 215 26.57 12.02 31.36
N GLN A 216 25.68 12.04 30.37
CA GLN A 216 25.91 11.32 29.13
C GLN A 216 26.99 12.03 28.30
N ARG A 217 27.02 13.38 28.27
CA ARG A 217 28.12 14.15 27.64
C ARG A 217 29.51 13.73 28.13
N GLN A 218 29.67 13.43 29.41
CA GLN A 218 30.94 12.90 29.94
C GLN A 218 31.27 11.47 29.45
N GLN A 219 30.26 10.62 29.22
CA GLN A 219 30.46 9.29 28.63
C GLN A 219 30.85 9.37 27.15
N TRP A 220 30.34 10.37 26.40
CA TRP A 220 30.80 10.69 25.05
C TRP A 220 32.30 11.05 25.04
N HIS A 221 32.73 11.90 25.97
CA HIS A 221 34.15 12.26 26.13
C HIS A 221 35.02 11.03 26.39
N ALA A 222 34.62 10.14 27.30
CA ALA A 222 35.36 8.92 27.60
C ALA A 222 35.45 7.94 26.41
N ALA A 223 34.39 7.81 25.61
CA ALA A 223 34.38 6.95 24.42
C ALA A 223 35.19 7.52 23.23
N SER A 224 35.37 8.85 23.19
CA SER A 224 35.99 9.60 22.11
C SER A 224 37.52 9.75 22.16
N HIS A 225 38.17 9.31 23.25
CA HIS A 225 39.63 9.36 23.45
C HIS A 225 40.47 8.48 22.51
N SER A 226 39.89 7.99 21.41
CA SER A 226 40.54 7.12 20.43
C SER A 226 40.65 7.73 19.02
N SER A 227 40.43 9.04 18.85
CA SER A 227 40.66 9.72 17.56
C SER A 227 41.14 11.18 17.70
N PRO A 228 42.36 11.52 17.22
CA PRO A 228 42.89 12.90 17.22
C PRO A 228 42.02 13.92 16.47
N ALA A 229 41.24 13.48 15.48
CA ALA A 229 40.30 14.33 14.72
C ALA A 229 39.12 14.84 15.58
N PHE A 230 38.74 14.08 16.63
CA PHE A 230 37.68 14.49 17.56
C PHE A 230 38.13 15.66 18.46
N LEU A 231 39.41 15.69 18.85
CA LEU A 231 40.00 16.79 19.62
C LEU A 231 40.12 18.08 18.81
N ALA A 232 40.35 17.98 17.49
CA ALA A 232 40.44 19.16 16.63
C ALA A 232 39.09 19.87 16.43
N LEU A 233 37.99 19.11 16.31
CA LEU A 233 36.64 19.67 16.11
C LEU A 233 35.91 20.01 17.41
N CYS A 234 36.05 19.21 18.46
CA CYS A 234 35.50 19.55 19.78
C CYS A 234 36.31 20.67 20.46
N GLY A 235 37.64 20.74 20.23
CA GLY A 235 38.50 21.78 20.80
C GLY A 235 38.11 23.18 20.38
N VAL A 236 37.80 23.41 19.10
CA VAL A 236 37.41 24.76 18.60
C VAL A 236 36.02 25.17 19.09
N ALA A 237 35.07 24.24 19.20
CA ALA A 237 33.72 24.52 19.70
C ALA A 237 33.64 24.70 21.22
N LEU A 238 34.43 23.96 22.01
CA LEU A 238 34.53 24.16 23.45
C LEU A 238 35.31 25.43 23.79
N PHE A 239 36.39 25.74 23.06
CA PHE A 239 37.19 26.94 23.33
C PHE A 239 36.37 28.22 23.05
N ALA A 240 35.57 28.26 21.98
CA ALA A 240 34.68 29.39 21.70
C ALA A 240 33.54 29.53 22.74
N GLY A 241 33.04 28.42 23.29
CA GLY A 241 32.00 28.43 24.34
C GLY A 241 32.55 28.83 25.72
N ILE A 242 33.75 28.36 26.06
CA ILE A 242 34.43 28.66 27.33
C ILE A 242 34.97 30.10 27.33
N VAL A 243 35.52 30.59 26.22
CA VAL A 243 35.94 32.00 26.08
C VAL A 243 34.75 32.95 26.20
N ARG A 244 33.57 32.57 25.68
CA ARG A 244 32.34 33.36 25.83
C ARG A 244 31.78 33.34 27.25
N GLN A 245 31.95 32.24 27.99
CA GLN A 245 31.61 32.18 29.42
C GLN A 245 32.65 32.86 30.33
N LEU A 246 33.93 32.91 29.94
CA LEU A 246 34.99 33.60 30.67
C LEU A 246 34.96 35.12 30.44
N LEU A 247 34.44 35.61 29.32
CA LEU A 247 34.26 37.04 29.05
C LEU A 247 33.01 37.64 29.72
N ASP A 248 32.05 36.82 30.13
CA ASP A 248 30.85 37.24 30.88
C ASP A 248 31.09 37.33 32.41
N VAL A 249 32.25 36.92 32.89
CA VAL A 249 32.63 37.01 34.32
C VAL A 249 33.80 37.97 34.42
N GLY A 250 33.58 39.10 35.11
CA GLY A 250 34.59 40.16 35.32
C GLY A 250 35.91 39.66 35.92
N PRO A 251 36.96 40.50 35.91
CA PRO A 251 38.35 40.06 35.92
C PRO A 251 38.81 39.66 37.33
N GLN A 252 38.66 38.39 37.71
CA GLN A 252 39.40 37.79 38.83
C GLN A 252 39.61 36.28 38.63
N PHE A 253 40.55 35.89 37.77
CA PHE A 253 41.12 34.54 37.80
C PHE A 253 42.52 34.56 37.18
N GLU A 254 43.57 34.44 37.99
CA GLU A 254 44.91 34.04 37.55
C GLU A 254 45.08 32.54 37.79
N PRO A 255 45.24 31.70 36.74
CA PRO A 255 45.79 30.37 36.91
C PRO A 255 47.28 30.36 36.57
N VAL A 256 48.07 29.92 37.54
CA VAL A 256 49.47 29.49 37.38
C VAL A 256 49.52 28.33 36.37
N MET A 257 50.35 28.46 35.33
CA MET A 257 50.55 27.47 34.27
C MET A 257 51.98 26.91 34.34
N ASP A 258 52.12 25.65 34.73
CA ASP A 258 53.32 24.81 34.50
C ASP A 258 53.02 23.84 33.34
N GLY A 259 53.81 23.87 32.26
CA GLY A 259 53.85 22.84 31.21
C GLY A 259 53.37 23.26 29.80
N PRO A 260 53.84 22.58 28.73
CA PRO A 260 54.28 23.24 27.50
C PRO A 260 53.17 23.53 26.49
N THR A 261 53.23 24.73 25.92
CA THR A 261 52.50 25.22 24.73
C THR A 261 52.69 24.33 23.49
N PRO A 262 51.63 24.07 22.71
CA PRO A 262 51.74 23.72 21.31
C PRO A 262 51.33 24.90 20.39
N VAL A 263 52.34 25.43 19.72
CA VAL A 263 52.39 25.87 18.30
C VAL A 263 51.18 26.61 17.71
N ALA A 264 51.42 27.88 17.36
CA ALA A 264 50.53 28.76 16.62
C ALA A 264 50.22 28.26 15.20
N PHE A 265 48.94 28.26 14.82
CA PHE A 265 48.48 28.27 13.42
C PHE A 265 47.84 29.63 13.12
N HIS A 266 48.33 30.32 12.08
CA HIS A 266 47.73 31.52 11.53
C HIS A 266 46.39 31.18 10.86
N LEU A 267 45.29 31.81 11.31
CA LEU A 267 44.00 31.83 10.62
C LEU A 267 43.89 33.06 9.70
N PRO A 268 43.32 32.95 8.48
CA PRO A 268 43.04 34.11 7.62
C PRO A 268 41.85 34.95 8.13
N THR A 269 41.91 36.25 7.84
CA THR A 269 41.11 37.36 8.39
C THR A 269 39.64 37.48 7.93
N ASN A 270 38.95 36.39 7.64
CA ASN A 270 37.62 36.44 6.99
C ASN A 270 36.42 36.23 7.94
N ILE A 271 36.63 36.28 9.27
CA ILE A 271 35.59 35.95 10.26
C ILE A 271 35.44 37.11 11.26
N ILE A 272 35.16 38.32 10.77
CA ILE A 272 34.80 39.47 11.61
C ILE A 272 33.67 40.29 10.96
N ASP A 273 32.58 39.63 10.55
CA ASP A 273 31.35 40.36 10.12
C ASP A 273 30.04 39.71 10.61
N ALA A 274 30.08 38.68 11.46
CA ALA A 274 28.88 37.97 11.91
C ALA A 274 28.42 38.32 13.34
N VAL A 275 28.89 39.43 13.92
CA VAL A 275 28.49 39.85 15.27
C VAL A 275 28.29 41.36 15.34
N ALA A 276 27.15 41.83 14.83
CA ALA A 276 26.53 43.11 15.24
C ALA A 276 25.00 42.98 15.13
N PRO A 277 24.21 43.42 16.13
CA PRO A 277 22.75 43.34 16.13
C PRO A 277 22.06 44.68 15.73
N GLU A 278 20.72 44.60 15.57
CA GLU A 278 19.71 45.67 15.35
C GLU A 278 19.43 46.01 13.85
N GLU A 279 18.22 46.20 13.31
CA GLU A 279 16.93 46.71 13.81
C GLU A 279 15.71 46.17 13.00
N VAL A 280 14.49 46.25 13.56
CA VAL A 280 13.16 46.15 12.91
C VAL A 280 12.34 47.35 13.46
N PRO A 281 11.61 48.18 12.67
CA PRO A 281 10.31 47.78 12.11
C PRO A 281 9.83 48.46 10.81
N TRP A 282 8.91 47.79 10.10
CA TRP A 282 8.09 48.38 9.02
C TRP A 282 6.63 47.95 9.14
N GLN A 283 5.71 48.94 9.13
CA GLN A 283 4.38 49.02 8.46
C GLN A 283 3.89 50.49 8.60
N PRO A 284 3.10 51.12 7.68
CA PRO A 284 1.86 50.57 7.08
C PRO A 284 1.47 51.08 5.65
N ALA A 285 0.24 50.72 5.23
CA ALA A 285 -0.66 51.29 4.19
C ALA A 285 -0.83 50.47 2.88
N VAL A 286 -1.94 49.76 2.69
CA VAL A 286 -3.25 50.16 2.08
C VAL A 286 -3.23 50.12 0.54
N LEU A 287 -4.08 49.25 -0.05
CA LEU A 287 -5.04 49.62 -1.11
C LEU A 287 -6.10 48.52 -1.30
N ASN A 288 -7.34 49.00 -1.35
CA ASN A 288 -8.60 48.28 -1.49
C ASN A 288 -9.18 48.64 -2.86
N VAL A 289 -9.70 47.67 -3.63
CA VAL A 289 -10.84 47.94 -4.53
C VAL A 289 -11.64 46.66 -4.80
N SER A 290 -12.93 46.71 -4.48
CA SER A 290 -14.00 45.86 -4.99
C SER A 290 -14.90 46.66 -5.93
N TRP A 291 -15.42 46.06 -7.00
CA TRP A 291 -16.71 46.37 -7.69
C TRP A 291 -17.01 45.14 -8.58
N GLY A 292 -18.20 44.61 -8.81
CA GLY A 292 -19.60 44.92 -8.52
C GLY A 292 -20.46 43.88 -9.29
N GLN A 293 -21.71 43.66 -8.87
CA GLN A 293 -22.65 42.65 -9.40
C GLN A 293 -23.48 43.13 -10.61
N CYS A 294 -23.84 42.18 -11.51
CA CYS A 294 -25.10 41.90 -12.28
C CYS A 294 -25.93 43.05 -12.93
N PRO A 295 -26.64 42.85 -14.09
CA PRO A 295 -27.76 41.89 -14.21
C PRO A 295 -27.97 41.19 -15.60
N ALA A 296 -29.08 40.44 -15.66
CA ALA A 296 -29.59 39.45 -16.62
C ALA A 296 -29.99 39.96 -18.02
N ASP A 297 -30.07 39.06 -19.01
CA ASP A 297 -31.33 38.57 -19.63
C ASP A 297 -31.09 37.69 -20.90
N GLU A 298 -31.88 36.61 -20.96
CA GLU A 298 -32.58 35.97 -22.10
C GLU A 298 -31.85 35.26 -23.28
N ASP A 299 -31.90 33.93 -23.21
CA ASP A 299 -32.70 33.01 -24.07
C ASP A 299 -32.16 32.41 -25.40
N PHE A 300 -32.69 31.21 -25.69
CA PHE A 300 -32.51 30.22 -26.78
C PHE A 300 -31.63 28.97 -26.50
N GLY A 301 -32.32 27.84 -26.23
CA GLY A 301 -31.83 26.51 -25.82
C GLY A 301 -31.26 25.58 -26.90
N PRO A 302 -31.53 24.24 -26.92
CA PRO A 302 -32.34 23.43 -26.02
C PRO A 302 -31.53 22.46 -25.11
N ASP A 303 -32.23 22.04 -24.06
CA ASP A 303 -31.88 21.10 -23.01
C ASP A 303 -31.68 19.65 -23.54
N PRO A 304 -30.58 18.94 -23.21
CA PRO A 304 -30.38 17.55 -23.62
C PRO A 304 -31.19 16.53 -22.78
N ALA A 305 -32.08 16.98 -21.89
CA ALA A 305 -32.86 16.11 -21.01
C ALA A 305 -34.18 15.55 -21.61
N ALA A 306 -34.50 15.80 -22.88
CA ALA A 306 -35.78 15.36 -23.50
C ALA A 306 -35.67 14.28 -24.59
N ALA A 307 -34.56 13.53 -24.65
CA ALA A 307 -34.34 12.48 -25.66
C ALA A 307 -34.07 11.08 -25.06
N LEU A 308 -34.64 10.78 -23.89
CA LEU A 308 -34.51 9.49 -23.21
C LEU A 308 -35.86 8.84 -22.84
N ASP A 309 -36.96 9.31 -23.42
CA ASP A 309 -38.32 8.87 -23.06
C ASP A 309 -39.01 8.01 -24.14
N ALA A 310 -38.23 7.22 -24.90
CA ALA A 310 -38.77 6.36 -25.96
C ALA A 310 -38.25 4.91 -25.94
N SER A 311 -37.79 4.41 -24.80
CA SER A 311 -37.43 2.97 -24.66
C SER A 311 -37.76 2.35 -23.30
N THR A 312 -38.52 3.05 -22.46
CA THR A 312 -39.03 2.55 -21.18
C THR A 312 -40.45 2.02 -21.35
N GLU A 313 -40.60 0.86 -22.02
CA GLU A 313 -41.69 -0.03 -21.61
C GLU A 313 -41.33 -0.54 -20.21
N VAL A 314 -41.93 0.10 -19.21
CA VAL A 314 -41.91 -0.34 -17.81
C VAL A 314 -42.49 -1.74 -17.76
N LEU A 315 -41.63 -2.75 -17.63
CA LEU A 315 -42.06 -4.06 -17.15
C LEU A 315 -42.67 -3.85 -15.75
N PRO A 316 -43.84 -4.45 -15.46
CA PRO A 316 -44.56 -4.17 -14.22
C PRO A 316 -43.75 -4.62 -13.00
N ASP A 317 -43.76 -3.77 -11.97
CA ASP A 317 -43.08 -3.81 -10.66
C ASP A 317 -43.26 -5.10 -9.81
N ASP A 318 -43.96 -6.11 -10.34
CA ASP A 318 -44.29 -7.34 -9.64
C ASP A 318 -43.56 -8.54 -10.26
N GLY A 319 -42.40 -8.90 -9.71
CA GLY A 319 -41.67 -10.14 -10.03
C GLY A 319 -42.48 -11.44 -9.88
N GLN A 320 -43.73 -11.38 -9.36
CA GLN A 320 -44.67 -12.51 -9.30
C GLN A 320 -45.37 -12.82 -10.63
N LYS A 321 -45.24 -12.00 -11.68
CA LYS A 321 -45.99 -12.17 -12.94
C LYS A 321 -45.23 -12.82 -14.09
N LEU A 322 -43.93 -13.07 -14.00
CA LEU A 322 -43.15 -13.73 -15.07
C LEU A 322 -43.70 -15.13 -15.44
N PRO A 323 -44.04 -16.01 -14.48
CA PRO A 323 -44.67 -17.30 -14.79
C PRO A 323 -46.07 -17.14 -15.41
N SER A 324 -46.82 -16.13 -14.97
CA SER A 324 -48.19 -15.83 -15.45
C SER A 324 -48.19 -15.24 -16.85
N ALA A 325 -47.24 -14.36 -17.16
CA ALA A 325 -47.07 -13.70 -18.45
C ALA A 325 -46.62 -14.71 -19.51
N LEU A 326 -45.63 -15.56 -19.20
CA LEU A 326 -45.20 -16.67 -20.07
C LEU A 326 -46.32 -17.71 -20.28
N SER A 327 -47.13 -17.98 -19.26
CA SER A 327 -48.34 -18.83 -19.40
C SER A 327 -49.43 -18.15 -20.24
N SER A 328 -49.51 -16.82 -20.24
CA SER A 328 -50.50 -16.05 -21.02
C SER A 328 -50.10 -15.77 -22.48
N MET A 329 -48.83 -15.99 -22.85
CA MET A 329 -48.37 -15.95 -24.24
C MET A 329 -48.99 -17.04 -25.12
N ALA A 330 -49.70 -18.00 -24.53
CA ALA A 330 -50.66 -18.86 -25.20
C ALA A 330 -51.89 -18.05 -25.65
N GLY A 331 -51.70 -17.20 -26.67
CA GLY A 331 -52.81 -16.56 -27.37
C GLY A 331 -53.73 -17.57 -28.06
N PRO A 332 -54.87 -17.12 -28.62
CA PRO A 332 -55.91 -17.98 -29.22
C PRO A 332 -55.45 -18.83 -30.42
N SER A 333 -54.19 -18.70 -30.85
CA SER A 333 -53.52 -19.49 -31.89
C SER A 333 -52.91 -20.81 -31.40
N GLY A 334 -53.03 -21.17 -30.12
CA GLY A 334 -52.71 -22.53 -29.64
C GLY A 334 -51.21 -22.88 -29.62
N PHE A 335 -50.32 -21.89 -29.73
CA PHE A 335 -48.88 -22.09 -29.61
C PHE A 335 -48.47 -21.99 -28.14
N ALA A 336 -48.44 -23.12 -27.44
CA ALA A 336 -47.75 -23.20 -26.16
C ALA A 336 -46.25 -23.36 -26.46
N PRO A 337 -45.39 -22.36 -26.14
CA PRO A 337 -43.97 -22.49 -26.38
C PRO A 337 -43.45 -23.68 -25.57
N ASN A 338 -42.69 -24.56 -26.25
CA ASN A 338 -42.12 -25.71 -25.57
C ASN A 338 -41.06 -25.25 -24.54
N PRO A 339 -40.69 -26.10 -23.55
CA PRO A 339 -39.69 -25.73 -22.54
C PRO A 339 -38.36 -25.21 -23.10
N GLN A 340 -37.97 -25.65 -24.31
CA GLN A 340 -36.77 -25.18 -24.98
C GLN A 340 -36.93 -23.76 -25.53
N GLN A 341 -38.09 -23.42 -26.08
CA GLN A 341 -38.41 -22.07 -26.55
C GLN A 341 -38.53 -21.08 -25.40
N ILE A 342 -39.08 -21.51 -24.26
CA ILE A 342 -39.12 -20.69 -23.03
C ILE A 342 -37.69 -20.47 -22.51
N ALA A 343 -36.85 -21.51 -22.51
CA ALA A 343 -35.44 -21.39 -22.16
C ALA A 343 -34.65 -20.49 -23.14
N ASP A 344 -34.86 -20.63 -24.45
CA ASP A 344 -34.20 -19.81 -25.48
C ASP A 344 -34.64 -18.34 -25.42
N LEU A 345 -35.91 -18.07 -25.12
CA LEU A 345 -36.45 -16.72 -24.88
C LEU A 345 -35.82 -16.08 -23.63
N MET A 346 -35.71 -16.86 -22.54
CA MET A 346 -35.06 -16.43 -21.30
C MET A 346 -33.53 -16.30 -21.42
N ALA A 347 -32.89 -17.11 -22.25
CA ALA A 347 -31.45 -17.08 -22.53
C ALA A 347 -31.05 -16.02 -23.58
N GLY A 348 -32.01 -15.34 -24.22
CA GLY A 348 -31.74 -14.19 -25.07
C GLY A 348 -31.54 -14.47 -26.55
N LYS A 349 -32.23 -15.46 -27.12
CA LYS A 349 -32.19 -15.72 -28.57
C LYS A 349 -33.33 -15.03 -29.35
N GLY A 350 -34.00 -14.03 -28.77
CA GLY A 350 -35.09 -13.25 -29.38
C GLY A 350 -34.64 -11.95 -30.08
N PHE A 351 -35.51 -11.37 -30.92
CA PHE A 351 -35.22 -10.45 -32.05
C PHE A 351 -34.53 -9.09 -31.76
N ASP A 352 -34.27 -8.72 -30.51
CA ASP A 352 -33.48 -7.54 -30.10
C ASP A 352 -32.20 -7.88 -29.30
N GLY A 353 -31.94 -9.18 -29.09
CA GLY A 353 -30.67 -9.71 -28.58
C GLY A 353 -30.39 -9.47 -27.09
N LYS A 354 -31.34 -8.95 -26.29
CA LYS A 354 -31.12 -8.69 -24.85
C LYS A 354 -32.16 -9.40 -23.96
N PRO A 355 -31.81 -10.53 -23.33
CA PRO A 355 -32.71 -11.20 -22.39
C PRO A 355 -32.97 -10.39 -21.12
N GLY A 356 -34.14 -10.58 -20.50
CA GLY A 356 -34.57 -9.88 -19.29
C GLY A 356 -33.57 -9.99 -18.13
N LEU A 357 -33.00 -11.18 -17.89
CA LEU A 357 -31.98 -11.36 -16.85
C LEU A 357 -30.74 -10.50 -17.13
N PHE A 358 -30.30 -10.37 -18.39
CA PHE A 358 -29.14 -9.54 -18.76
C PHE A 358 -29.37 -8.06 -18.46
N ALA A 359 -30.56 -7.54 -18.80
CA ALA A 359 -30.92 -6.16 -18.48
C ALA A 359 -30.92 -5.93 -16.96
N SER A 360 -31.56 -6.81 -16.19
CA SER A 360 -31.63 -6.71 -14.72
C SER A 360 -30.24 -6.78 -14.08
N MET A 361 -29.34 -7.64 -14.58
CA MET A 361 -27.97 -7.76 -14.08
C MET A 361 -27.11 -6.53 -14.43
N MET A 362 -27.23 -5.99 -15.64
CA MET A 362 -26.51 -4.77 -16.03
C MET A 362 -26.95 -3.55 -15.24
N ASN A 363 -28.26 -3.44 -14.97
CA ASN A 363 -28.85 -2.31 -14.24
C ASN A 363 -28.77 -2.48 -12.72
N GLY A 364 -28.24 -3.59 -12.21
CA GLY A 364 -28.12 -3.85 -10.77
C GLY A 364 -29.45 -4.14 -10.06
N GLN A 365 -30.50 -4.51 -10.79
CA GLN A 365 -31.86 -4.70 -10.26
C GLN A 365 -32.02 -6.08 -9.58
N ALA A 366 -31.57 -6.18 -8.34
CA ALA A 366 -31.54 -7.43 -7.57
C ALA A 366 -32.91 -8.11 -7.38
N GLY A 367 -33.99 -7.32 -7.26
CA GLY A 367 -35.36 -7.82 -7.18
C GLY A 367 -35.78 -8.58 -8.43
N GLU A 368 -35.45 -8.03 -9.60
CA GLU A 368 -35.73 -8.68 -10.89
C GLU A 368 -34.86 -9.92 -11.11
N VAL A 369 -33.58 -9.87 -10.74
CA VAL A 369 -32.66 -11.04 -10.79
C VAL A 369 -33.22 -12.18 -9.93
N THR A 370 -33.69 -11.87 -8.72
CA THR A 370 -34.28 -12.85 -7.81
C THR A 370 -35.57 -13.43 -8.39
N ALA A 371 -36.47 -12.58 -8.87
CA ALA A 371 -37.73 -13.00 -9.49
C ALA A 371 -37.51 -13.90 -10.71
N PHE A 372 -36.51 -13.57 -11.54
CA PHE A 372 -36.15 -14.37 -12.71
C PHE A 372 -35.63 -15.75 -12.31
N ILE A 373 -34.72 -15.83 -11.33
CA ILE A 373 -34.15 -17.10 -10.86
C ILE A 373 -35.21 -17.98 -10.18
N GLU A 374 -36.11 -17.41 -9.38
CA GLU A 374 -37.25 -18.14 -8.81
C GLU A 374 -38.22 -18.60 -9.90
N GLY A 375 -38.43 -17.77 -10.93
CA GLY A 375 -39.14 -18.13 -12.15
C GLY A 375 -38.56 -19.40 -12.79
N LEU A 376 -37.24 -19.46 -13.00
CA LEU A 376 -36.55 -20.64 -13.55
C LEU A 376 -36.79 -21.92 -12.74
N LYS A 377 -36.90 -21.82 -11.41
CA LYS A 377 -37.19 -22.97 -10.54
C LYS A 377 -38.63 -23.46 -10.71
N SER A 378 -39.57 -22.53 -10.94
CA SER A 378 -41.00 -22.81 -11.05
C SER A 378 -41.44 -23.33 -12.44
N LEU A 379 -40.70 -23.02 -13.50
CA LEU A 379 -41.13 -23.21 -14.89
C LEU A 379 -41.04 -24.66 -15.44
N GLY A 380 -40.96 -25.69 -14.59
CA GLY A 380 -40.92 -27.08 -15.03
C GLY A 380 -39.73 -27.43 -15.95
N LEU A 381 -38.75 -26.53 -16.08
CA LEU A 381 -37.56 -26.71 -16.91
C LEU A 381 -36.67 -27.82 -16.36
N SER A 382 -36.02 -28.56 -17.26
CA SER A 382 -34.96 -29.49 -16.89
C SER A 382 -33.77 -28.74 -16.26
N LEU A 383 -32.97 -29.45 -15.46
CA LEU A 383 -31.77 -28.86 -14.85
C LEU A 383 -30.80 -28.30 -15.90
N GLN A 384 -30.66 -28.99 -17.04
CA GLN A 384 -29.80 -28.53 -18.13
C GLN A 384 -30.31 -27.23 -18.74
N GLN A 385 -31.61 -27.10 -18.99
CA GLN A 385 -32.18 -25.85 -19.52
C GLN A 385 -32.01 -24.67 -18.56
N ARG A 386 -32.10 -24.90 -17.24
CA ARG A 386 -31.82 -23.85 -16.25
C ARG A 386 -30.35 -23.46 -16.26
N ALA A 387 -29.45 -24.44 -16.38
CA ALA A 387 -28.02 -24.19 -16.50
C ALA A 387 -27.70 -23.38 -17.78
N ASP A 388 -28.28 -23.75 -18.92
CA ASP A 388 -28.08 -23.06 -20.20
C ASP A 388 -28.49 -21.57 -20.13
N VAL A 389 -29.56 -21.23 -19.40
CA VAL A 389 -29.99 -19.83 -19.20
C VAL A 389 -29.01 -19.04 -18.33
N VAL A 390 -28.49 -19.67 -17.28
CA VAL A 390 -27.53 -19.03 -16.35
C VAL A 390 -26.13 -18.92 -16.98
N GLU A 391 -25.76 -19.87 -17.82
CA GLU A 391 -24.54 -19.90 -18.61
C GLU A 391 -24.62 -19.02 -19.88
N ALA A 392 -25.77 -18.38 -20.12
CA ALA A 392 -25.98 -17.57 -21.30
C ALA A 392 -24.90 -16.48 -21.44
N ARG A 393 -24.45 -16.33 -22.68
CA ARG A 393 -23.40 -15.39 -23.09
C ARG A 393 -23.97 -14.45 -24.15
N ASN A 394 -23.48 -13.22 -24.17
CA ASN A 394 -23.80 -12.29 -25.26
C ASN A 394 -23.14 -12.73 -26.59
N GLU A 395 -23.35 -11.97 -27.66
CA GLU A 395 -22.76 -12.23 -28.99
C GLU A 395 -21.23 -12.29 -28.97
N GLN A 396 -20.60 -11.60 -28.02
CA GLN A 396 -19.15 -11.59 -27.82
C GLN A 396 -18.68 -12.73 -26.89
N GLY A 397 -19.54 -13.68 -26.53
CA GLY A 397 -19.17 -14.79 -25.65
C GLY A 397 -18.99 -14.40 -24.18
N THR A 398 -19.43 -13.21 -23.76
CA THR A 398 -19.27 -12.72 -22.38
C THR A 398 -20.47 -13.11 -21.51
N PRO A 399 -20.25 -13.73 -20.34
CA PRO A 399 -21.32 -14.23 -19.49
C PRO A 399 -21.97 -13.09 -18.70
N ILE A 400 -23.21 -13.28 -18.29
CA ILE A 400 -23.99 -12.24 -17.62
C ILE A 400 -23.39 -11.74 -16.29
N LEU A 401 -22.87 -12.65 -15.46
CA LEU A 401 -22.26 -12.31 -14.17
C LEU A 401 -21.05 -11.37 -14.33
N TYR A 402 -20.38 -11.44 -15.49
CA TYR A 402 -19.25 -10.56 -15.77
C TYR A 402 -19.65 -9.09 -15.73
N PHE A 403 -20.77 -8.73 -16.35
CA PHE A 403 -21.21 -7.33 -16.42
C PHE A 403 -21.56 -6.77 -15.05
N ALA A 404 -22.33 -7.50 -14.25
CA ALA A 404 -22.71 -7.06 -12.91
C ALA A 404 -21.50 -6.88 -11.98
N LEU A 405 -20.49 -7.75 -12.11
CA LEU A 405 -19.29 -7.67 -11.28
C LEU A 405 -18.39 -6.49 -11.68
N VAL A 406 -18.23 -6.26 -12.99
CA VAL A 406 -17.41 -5.17 -13.53
C VAL A 406 -18.09 -3.80 -13.35
N SER A 407 -19.42 -3.73 -13.45
CA SER A 407 -20.17 -2.48 -13.23
C SER A 407 -20.32 -2.10 -11.76
N GLY A 408 -19.98 -3.00 -10.83
CA GLY A 408 -20.12 -2.77 -9.40
C GLY A 408 -21.52 -3.06 -8.84
N GLY A 409 -22.38 -3.77 -9.59
CA GLY A 409 -23.75 -4.14 -9.21
C GLY A 409 -23.83 -5.19 -8.10
N ALA A 410 -23.42 -4.82 -6.88
CA ALA A 410 -23.28 -5.74 -5.74
C ALA A 410 -24.55 -6.51 -5.39
N ASP A 411 -25.71 -5.84 -5.38
CA ASP A 411 -26.98 -6.48 -5.03
C ASP A 411 -27.41 -7.51 -6.09
N ALA A 412 -27.17 -7.21 -7.38
CA ALA A 412 -27.41 -8.15 -8.47
C ALA A 412 -26.46 -9.35 -8.41
N VAL A 413 -25.17 -9.12 -8.11
CA VAL A 413 -24.20 -10.21 -7.86
C VAL A 413 -24.66 -11.09 -6.69
N ALA A 414 -25.07 -10.49 -5.57
CA ALA A 414 -25.54 -11.23 -4.40
C ALA A 414 -26.79 -12.06 -4.71
N ALA A 415 -27.80 -11.47 -5.37
CA ALA A 415 -29.02 -12.16 -5.78
C ALA A 415 -28.72 -13.32 -6.74
N PHE A 416 -27.84 -13.10 -7.72
CA PHE A 416 -27.44 -14.13 -8.68
C PHE A 416 -26.73 -15.30 -7.98
N MET A 417 -25.73 -15.02 -7.15
CA MET A 417 -24.96 -16.04 -6.43
C MET A 417 -25.83 -16.84 -5.46
N ALA A 418 -26.78 -16.20 -4.76
CA ALA A 418 -27.74 -16.87 -3.90
C ALA A 418 -28.68 -17.79 -4.70
N GLY A 419 -29.07 -17.35 -5.89
CA GLY A 419 -29.92 -18.09 -6.82
C GLY A 419 -29.29 -19.40 -7.32
N LEU A 420 -27.99 -19.39 -7.61
CA LEU A 420 -27.23 -20.57 -8.11
C LEU A 420 -27.36 -21.80 -7.21
N LYS A 421 -27.42 -21.60 -5.89
CA LYS A 421 -27.53 -22.68 -4.89
C LYS A 421 -28.75 -23.59 -5.10
N GLY A 422 -29.84 -23.06 -5.67
CA GLY A 422 -31.11 -23.77 -5.83
C GLY A 422 -31.40 -24.26 -7.25
N LEU A 423 -30.52 -24.00 -8.22
CA LEU A 423 -30.77 -24.33 -9.63
C LEU A 423 -30.32 -25.73 -10.03
N GLY A 424 -29.62 -26.45 -9.16
CA GLY A 424 -29.11 -27.80 -9.39
C GLY A 424 -28.03 -28.01 -10.47
N PRO A 425 -27.26 -27.00 -10.95
CA PRO A 425 -26.10 -27.29 -11.79
C PRO A 425 -25.06 -28.10 -11.02
N ASN A 426 -24.30 -28.93 -11.74
CA ASN A 426 -23.20 -29.66 -11.13
C ASN A 426 -22.06 -28.68 -10.72
N PRO A 427 -21.15 -29.06 -9.80
CA PRO A 427 -20.08 -28.16 -9.34
C PRO A 427 -19.15 -27.64 -10.45
N GLN A 428 -19.03 -28.34 -11.60
CA GLN A 428 -18.23 -27.88 -12.73
C GLN A 428 -18.93 -26.75 -13.50
N GLN A 429 -20.24 -26.88 -13.72
CA GLN A 429 -21.06 -25.84 -14.33
C GLN A 429 -21.10 -24.58 -13.46
N ILE A 430 -21.28 -24.73 -12.15
CA ILE A 430 -21.20 -23.60 -11.21
C ILE A 430 -19.84 -22.92 -11.32
N ALA A 431 -18.75 -23.69 -11.31
CA ALA A 431 -17.41 -23.12 -11.45
C ALA A 431 -17.24 -22.37 -12.78
N ALA A 432 -17.80 -22.88 -13.89
CA ALA A 432 -17.74 -22.22 -15.19
C ALA A 432 -18.54 -20.91 -15.24
N VAL A 433 -19.75 -20.89 -14.68
CA VAL A 433 -20.59 -19.68 -14.54
C VAL A 433 -19.87 -18.64 -13.70
N VAL A 434 -19.39 -19.04 -12.52
CA VAL A 434 -18.83 -18.14 -11.51
C VAL A 434 -17.43 -17.66 -11.89
N ALA A 435 -16.66 -18.44 -12.64
CA ALA A 435 -15.42 -17.97 -13.23
C ALA A 435 -15.64 -16.75 -14.15
N ALA A 436 -16.84 -16.62 -14.73
CA ALA A 436 -17.31 -15.45 -15.45
C ALA A 436 -16.24 -14.85 -16.37
N LYS A 437 -15.67 -15.68 -17.25
CA LYS A 437 -14.61 -15.26 -18.18
C LYS A 437 -15.20 -14.67 -19.45
N ASP A 438 -14.64 -13.55 -19.91
CA ASP A 438 -14.92 -12.98 -21.22
C ASP A 438 -14.34 -13.83 -22.37
N ALA A 439 -14.46 -13.35 -23.61
CA ALA A 439 -13.89 -14.03 -24.78
C ALA A 439 -12.35 -14.08 -24.79
N GLY A 440 -11.69 -13.14 -24.09
CA GLY A 440 -10.24 -13.14 -23.89
C GLY A 440 -9.78 -14.11 -22.79
N GLY A 441 -10.72 -14.69 -22.04
CA GLY A 441 -10.45 -15.56 -20.90
C GLY A 441 -10.21 -14.80 -19.59
N ALA A 442 -10.36 -13.46 -19.58
CA ALA A 442 -10.20 -12.64 -18.39
C ALA A 442 -11.39 -12.84 -17.44
N PRO A 443 -11.16 -13.26 -16.18
CA PRO A 443 -12.21 -13.41 -15.19
C PRO A 443 -12.78 -12.07 -14.79
N ALA A 444 -14.10 -11.99 -14.62
CA ALA A 444 -14.77 -10.77 -14.14
C ALA A 444 -14.21 -10.27 -12.80
N LEU A 445 -13.84 -11.19 -11.89
CA LEU A 445 -13.27 -10.84 -10.59
C LEU A 445 -11.94 -10.10 -10.73
N CYS A 446 -11.13 -10.44 -11.74
CA CYS A 446 -9.87 -9.76 -12.03
C CYS A 446 -10.10 -8.29 -12.36
N LEU A 447 -11.07 -8.02 -13.24
CA LEU A 447 -11.41 -6.66 -13.66
C LEU A 447 -12.11 -5.87 -12.54
N ALA A 448 -12.96 -6.51 -11.74
CA ALA A 448 -13.56 -5.87 -10.58
C ALA A 448 -12.51 -5.44 -9.55
N LEU A 449 -11.45 -6.25 -9.36
CA LEU A 449 -10.29 -5.90 -8.53
C LEU A 449 -9.48 -4.75 -9.15
N TYR A 450 -9.19 -4.83 -10.45
CA TYR A 450 -8.49 -3.78 -11.21
C TYR A 450 -9.24 -2.44 -11.22
N GLN A 451 -10.58 -2.44 -11.16
CA GLN A 451 -11.43 -1.24 -11.15
C GLN A 451 -11.84 -0.78 -9.75
N GLY A 452 -11.49 -1.53 -8.69
CA GLY A 452 -11.80 -1.16 -7.31
C GLY A 452 -13.26 -1.37 -6.90
N GLN A 453 -13.99 -2.27 -7.55
CA GLN A 453 -15.42 -2.55 -7.32
C GLN A 453 -15.68 -3.29 -6.01
N THR A 454 -15.47 -2.59 -4.89
CA THR A 454 -15.41 -3.16 -3.53
C THR A 454 -16.68 -3.92 -3.15
N ALA A 455 -17.85 -3.31 -3.28
CA ALA A 455 -19.11 -3.93 -2.87
C ALA A 455 -19.44 -5.19 -3.69
N ALA A 456 -19.13 -5.16 -5.00
CA ALA A 456 -19.36 -6.30 -5.88
C ALA A 456 -18.38 -7.45 -5.59
N VAL A 457 -17.10 -7.14 -5.29
CA VAL A 457 -16.12 -8.15 -4.83
C VAL A 457 -16.56 -8.77 -3.50
N THR A 458 -17.04 -7.98 -2.54
CA THR A 458 -17.57 -8.50 -1.26
C THR A 458 -18.76 -9.43 -1.49
N ALA A 459 -19.73 -9.02 -2.31
CA ALA A 459 -20.90 -9.83 -2.66
C ALA A 459 -20.49 -11.15 -3.33
N PHE A 460 -19.56 -11.09 -4.28
CA PHE A 460 -19.03 -12.26 -4.98
C PHE A 460 -18.32 -13.23 -4.03
N MET A 461 -17.36 -12.74 -3.24
CA MET A 461 -16.58 -13.55 -2.29
C MET A 461 -17.46 -14.18 -1.21
N THR A 462 -18.51 -13.47 -0.78
CA THR A 462 -19.52 -14.02 0.14
C THR A 462 -20.37 -15.08 -0.54
N GLY A 463 -20.82 -14.82 -1.76
CA GLY A 463 -21.65 -15.74 -2.55
C GLY A 463 -20.96 -17.06 -2.88
N LEU A 464 -19.62 -17.07 -2.99
CA LEU A 464 -18.84 -18.30 -3.18
C LEU A 464 -19.03 -19.30 -2.02
N LYS A 465 -19.28 -18.80 -0.80
CA LYS A 465 -19.49 -19.64 0.38
C LYS A 465 -20.80 -20.41 0.25
N GLY A 466 -20.70 -21.74 0.22
CA GLY A 466 -21.88 -22.62 0.18
C GLY A 466 -22.37 -23.01 -1.23
N LEU A 467 -21.60 -22.71 -2.28
CA LEU A 467 -21.83 -23.25 -3.63
C LEU A 467 -21.36 -24.70 -3.80
N GLY A 468 -20.78 -25.32 -2.77
CA GLY A 468 -20.32 -26.71 -2.82
C GLY A 468 -19.13 -26.96 -3.76
N LEU A 469 -18.40 -25.90 -4.11
CA LEU A 469 -17.19 -25.99 -4.95
C LEU A 469 -16.06 -26.67 -4.20
N HIS A 470 -15.28 -27.49 -4.91
CA HIS A 470 -14.06 -28.08 -4.36
C HIS A 470 -13.00 -26.98 -4.11
N PRO A 471 -12.16 -27.07 -3.05
CA PRO A 471 -11.17 -26.04 -2.73
C PRO A 471 -10.26 -25.64 -3.90
N GLN A 472 -9.91 -26.57 -4.79
CA GLN A 472 -9.12 -26.24 -5.99
C GLN A 472 -9.89 -25.35 -6.97
N GLN A 473 -11.16 -25.65 -7.25
CA GLN A 473 -11.98 -24.81 -8.13
C GLN A 473 -12.16 -23.41 -7.52
N MET A 474 -12.31 -23.35 -6.19
CA MET A 474 -12.38 -22.10 -5.46
C MET A 474 -11.09 -21.29 -5.59
N ALA A 475 -9.93 -21.93 -5.42
CA ALA A 475 -8.63 -21.29 -5.60
C ALA A 475 -8.45 -20.76 -7.03
N ASP A 476 -8.81 -21.56 -8.05
CA ASP A 476 -8.68 -21.17 -9.45
C ASP A 476 -9.59 -19.96 -9.81
N ILE A 477 -10.80 -19.90 -9.25
CA ILE A 477 -11.73 -18.77 -9.43
C ILE A 477 -11.19 -17.50 -8.76
N VAL A 478 -10.75 -17.61 -7.50
CA VAL A 478 -10.34 -16.46 -6.68
C VAL A 478 -8.96 -15.94 -7.03
N ALA A 479 -8.06 -16.80 -7.54
CA ALA A 479 -6.79 -16.37 -8.13
C ALA A 479 -7.01 -15.33 -9.24
N ALA A 480 -8.14 -15.44 -9.96
CA ALA A 480 -8.63 -14.44 -10.90
C ALA A 480 -7.53 -13.91 -11.82
N ARG A 481 -6.79 -14.82 -12.45
CA ARG A 481 -5.67 -14.47 -13.34
C ARG A 481 -6.18 -14.03 -14.70
N ASP A 482 -5.68 -12.90 -15.20
CA ASP A 482 -5.97 -12.43 -16.56
C ASP A 482 -5.29 -13.29 -17.64
N SER A 483 -5.39 -12.89 -18.91
CA SER A 483 -4.77 -13.59 -20.04
C SER A 483 -3.23 -13.62 -19.99
N GLU A 484 -2.61 -12.71 -19.21
CA GLU A 484 -1.17 -12.67 -18.98
C GLU A 484 -0.75 -13.48 -17.74
N GLY A 485 -1.71 -14.06 -17.02
CA GLY A 485 -1.49 -14.84 -15.79
C GLY A 485 -1.41 -13.99 -14.52
N VAL A 486 -1.70 -12.69 -14.62
CA VAL A 486 -1.61 -11.73 -13.51
C VAL A 486 -2.88 -11.81 -12.66
N ALA A 487 -2.71 -12.05 -11.35
CA ALA A 487 -3.82 -12.17 -10.41
C ALA A 487 -4.54 -10.83 -10.20
N GLY A 488 -5.86 -10.84 -10.01
CA GLY A 488 -6.62 -9.62 -9.79
C GLY A 488 -6.18 -8.81 -8.55
N VAL A 489 -5.79 -9.47 -7.46
CA VAL A 489 -5.31 -8.77 -6.24
C VAL A 489 -4.00 -8.04 -6.48
N TYR A 490 -3.15 -8.57 -7.38
CA TYR A 490 -1.93 -7.89 -7.82
C TYR A 490 -2.29 -6.55 -8.48
N LEU A 491 -3.28 -6.55 -9.37
CA LEU A 491 -3.73 -5.34 -10.06
C LEU A 491 -4.34 -4.32 -9.08
N ALA A 492 -5.13 -4.76 -8.11
CA ALA A 492 -5.67 -3.87 -7.08
C ALA A 492 -4.57 -3.18 -6.24
N LEU A 493 -3.50 -3.91 -5.91
CA LEU A 493 -2.34 -3.35 -5.21
C LEU A 493 -1.53 -2.39 -6.08
N GLN A 494 -1.36 -2.70 -7.36
CA GLN A 494 -0.68 -1.84 -8.31
C GLN A 494 -1.41 -0.51 -8.50
N GLN A 495 -2.75 -0.52 -8.50
CA GLN A 495 -3.59 0.69 -8.60
C GLN A 495 -3.77 1.41 -7.26
N GLY A 496 -3.41 0.76 -6.15
CA GLY A 496 -3.51 1.36 -4.83
C GLY A 496 -4.94 1.46 -4.30
N TYR A 497 -5.79 0.47 -4.56
CA TYR A 497 -7.18 0.44 -4.07
C TYR A 497 -7.31 -0.31 -2.73
N PRO A 498 -7.24 0.38 -1.57
CA PRO A 498 -7.23 -0.28 -0.26
C PRO A 498 -8.53 -1.02 0.06
N ALA A 499 -9.68 -0.42 -0.24
CA ALA A 499 -10.98 -0.96 0.14
C ALA A 499 -11.25 -2.32 -0.52
N VAL A 500 -10.94 -2.45 -1.81
CA VAL A 500 -11.11 -3.72 -2.53
C VAL A 500 -10.08 -4.76 -2.09
N VAL A 501 -8.84 -4.36 -1.75
CA VAL A 501 -7.83 -5.26 -1.18
C VAL A 501 -8.31 -5.80 0.17
N THR A 502 -8.83 -4.96 1.07
CA THR A 502 -9.42 -5.41 2.34
C THR A 502 -10.57 -6.38 2.10
N ALA A 503 -11.53 -6.02 1.26
CA ALA A 503 -12.68 -6.87 0.93
C ALA A 503 -12.25 -8.24 0.38
N PHE A 504 -11.24 -8.26 -0.49
CA PHE A 504 -10.71 -9.49 -1.06
C PHE A 504 -10.01 -10.36 0.00
N MET A 505 -9.12 -9.77 0.81
CA MET A 505 -8.38 -10.47 1.87
C MET A 505 -9.32 -11.01 2.96
N GLU A 506 -10.37 -10.28 3.31
CA GLU A 506 -11.44 -10.77 4.19
C GLU A 506 -12.26 -11.87 3.54
N GLY A 507 -12.55 -11.75 2.25
CA GLY A 507 -13.28 -12.74 1.45
C GLY A 507 -12.58 -14.09 1.41
N LEU A 508 -11.24 -14.12 1.35
CA LEU A 508 -10.44 -15.35 1.41
C LEU A 508 -10.67 -16.13 2.70
N ARG A 509 -11.04 -15.44 3.80
CA ARG A 509 -11.30 -16.06 5.10
C ARG A 509 -12.57 -16.90 5.03
N GLY A 510 -12.43 -18.18 5.39
CA GLY A 510 -13.56 -19.12 5.43
C GLY A 510 -13.96 -19.71 4.09
N LEU A 511 -13.13 -19.58 3.04
CA LEU A 511 -13.30 -20.33 1.78
C LEU A 511 -12.76 -21.77 1.86
N GLY A 512 -12.18 -22.17 3.00
CA GLY A 512 -11.61 -23.52 3.19
C GLY A 512 -10.37 -23.79 2.34
N LEU A 513 -9.67 -22.74 1.90
CA LEU A 513 -8.44 -22.83 1.14
C LEU A 513 -7.27 -23.24 2.05
N SER A 514 -6.37 -24.06 1.52
CA SER A 514 -5.13 -24.40 2.20
C SER A 514 -4.16 -23.21 2.23
N ALA A 515 -3.22 -23.21 3.19
CA ALA A 515 -2.16 -22.22 3.27
C ALA A 515 -1.38 -22.06 1.95
N ALA A 516 -1.15 -23.15 1.22
CA ALA A 516 -0.45 -23.11 -0.06
C ALA A 516 -1.26 -22.40 -1.15
N GLN A 517 -2.57 -22.65 -1.21
CA GLN A 517 -3.47 -21.98 -2.16
C GLN A 517 -3.62 -20.49 -1.84
N ILE A 518 -3.82 -20.14 -0.56
CA ILE A 518 -3.90 -18.74 -0.14
C ILE A 518 -2.61 -18.01 -0.54
N ALA A 519 -1.46 -18.62 -0.27
CA ALA A 519 -0.19 -18.03 -0.59
C ALA A 519 0.14 -18.01 -2.09
N ASP A 520 -0.56 -18.79 -2.93
CA ASP A 520 -0.48 -18.67 -4.40
C ASP A 520 -1.28 -17.45 -4.93
N ILE A 521 -2.34 -17.10 -4.20
CA ILE A 521 -3.31 -16.08 -4.59
C ILE A 521 -2.84 -14.66 -4.23
N VAL A 522 -2.10 -14.47 -3.13
CA VAL A 522 -1.82 -13.13 -2.53
C VAL A 522 -0.42 -12.59 -2.76
#